data_AF-A0AAW0LTM9-F1
#
_entry.id   AF-A0AAW0LTM9-F1
#
_cell.length_a   1.000
_cell.length_b   1.000
_cell.length_c   1.000
_cell.angle_alpha   90.00
_cell.angle_beta   90.00
_cell.angle_gamma   90.00
#
_symmetry.space_group_name_H-M   'P 1'
#
loop_
_entity.id
_entity.type
_entity.pdbx_description
1 polymer ?
#
loop_
_entity_poly.entity_id
_entity_poly.type
_entity_poly.pdbx_seq_one_letter_code
_entity_poly.pdbx_strand_id
1 'polypeptide(L)'
;MKYLLEDYQLNCGYRGLGCYDAFKLQESSKDFDANVKRLELADLGTRYRRLVELLDIANYYRHLKNEDTGAYMDRGRPKCYKFTQRWFENAKRMPTKSSWESCFWAKVEELHIKTSNAGGFAQVKVKEEVLKLEEQVQIWIKDRELGKDVFSGKSTFMKWWNTLPKEHKSKSCIKNVKNS
;
A
#
# COMPACT_ATOMS: atom_id res chain seq x y z
N MET A 1 15.69 13.75 -13.44
CA MET A 1 15.53 14.34 -12.09
C MET A 1 16.62 15.35 -11.76
N LYS A 2 17.91 15.06 -12.05
CA LYS A 2 19.05 15.95 -11.77
C LYS A 2 18.89 17.38 -12.36
N TYR A 3 18.59 17.49 -13.65
CA TYR A 3 18.43 18.77 -14.35
C TYR A 3 17.33 19.69 -13.79
N LEU A 4 16.29 19.13 -13.19
CA LEU A 4 15.17 19.90 -12.67
C LEU A 4 15.53 20.56 -11.32
N LEU A 5 16.32 19.86 -10.49
CA LEU A 5 16.77 20.42 -9.22
C LEU A 5 17.78 21.54 -9.46
N GLU A 6 18.66 21.38 -10.46
CA GLU A 6 19.67 22.36 -10.85
C GLU A 6 19.03 23.64 -11.42
N ASP A 7 18.04 23.53 -12.31
CA ASP A 7 17.31 24.69 -12.84
C ASP A 7 16.55 25.46 -11.75
N TYR A 8 15.87 24.73 -10.84
CA TYR A 8 15.16 25.34 -9.73
C TYR A 8 16.12 26.03 -8.74
N GLN A 9 17.24 25.37 -8.41
CA GLN A 9 18.30 25.95 -7.57
C GLN A 9 18.86 27.25 -8.14
N LEU A 10 19.16 27.26 -9.43
CA LEU A 10 19.64 28.46 -10.11
C LEU A 10 18.61 29.58 -10.04
N ASN A 11 17.33 29.27 -10.28
CA ASN A 11 16.26 30.27 -10.22
C ASN A 11 16.06 30.86 -8.82
N CYS A 12 16.08 30.03 -7.78
CA CYS A 12 16.01 30.50 -6.40
C CYS A 12 17.22 31.41 -6.08
N GLY A 13 18.41 31.03 -6.55
CA GLY A 13 19.64 31.82 -6.41
C GLY A 13 19.54 33.21 -7.02
N TYR A 14 18.95 33.37 -8.21
CA TYR A 14 18.74 34.69 -8.84
C TYR A 14 17.84 35.61 -8.01
N ARG A 15 16.97 35.05 -7.17
CA ARG A 15 16.11 35.80 -6.24
C ARG A 15 16.78 36.05 -4.89
N GLY A 16 18.02 35.60 -4.68
CA GLY A 16 18.70 35.65 -3.39
C GLY A 16 18.11 34.73 -2.33
N LEU A 17 17.34 33.71 -2.73
CA LEU A 17 16.66 32.77 -1.84
C LEU A 17 17.22 31.35 -1.97
N GLY A 18 17.21 30.59 -0.88
CA GLY A 18 17.37 29.14 -0.95
C GLY A 18 16.11 28.48 -1.52
N CYS A 19 16.24 27.31 -2.16
CA CYS A 19 15.08 26.56 -2.68
C CYS A 19 14.02 26.27 -1.61
N TYR A 20 14.46 26.02 -0.37
CA TYR A 20 13.56 25.77 0.74
C TYR A 20 12.64 26.98 0.99
N ASP A 21 13.22 28.18 1.09
CA ASP A 21 12.47 29.40 1.34
C ASP A 21 11.63 29.81 0.12
N ALA A 22 12.19 29.70 -1.09
CA ALA A 22 11.45 29.97 -2.32
C ALA A 22 10.22 29.05 -2.46
N PHE A 23 10.39 27.75 -2.22
CA PHE A 23 9.28 26.79 -2.26
C PHE A 23 8.26 27.05 -1.15
N LYS A 24 8.68 27.56 0.01
CA LYS A 24 7.77 27.94 1.09
C LYS A 24 6.95 29.18 0.73
N LEU A 25 7.56 30.14 0.05
CA LEU A 25 6.92 31.41 -0.33
C LEU A 25 5.95 31.26 -1.52
N GLN A 26 6.23 30.36 -2.47
CA GLN A 26 5.36 30.10 -3.64
C GLN A 26 5.06 31.36 -4.48
N GLU A 27 6.04 32.25 -4.66
CA GLU A 27 5.84 33.54 -5.32
C GLU A 27 6.12 33.53 -6.84
N SER A 28 6.77 32.48 -7.36
CA SER A 28 7.13 32.39 -8.76
C SER A 28 6.51 31.17 -9.46
N SER A 29 6.40 31.24 -10.79
CA SER A 29 5.99 30.10 -11.62
C SER A 29 6.92 28.89 -11.43
N LYS A 30 8.21 29.12 -11.17
CA LYS A 30 9.18 28.05 -10.91
C LYS A 30 8.91 27.33 -9.60
N ASP A 31 8.38 28.02 -8.58
CA ASP A 31 7.96 27.38 -7.31
C ASP A 31 6.74 26.48 -7.53
N PHE A 32 5.80 26.93 -8.37
CA PHE A 32 4.66 26.12 -8.78
C PHE A 32 5.10 24.88 -9.57
N ASP A 33 5.99 25.05 -10.56
CA ASP A 33 6.55 23.95 -11.35
C ASP A 33 7.26 22.93 -10.46
N ALA A 34 8.04 23.39 -9.48
CA ALA A 34 8.68 22.53 -8.49
C ALA A 34 7.64 21.71 -7.70
N ASN A 35 6.50 22.29 -7.35
CA ASN A 35 5.43 21.56 -6.67
C ASN A 35 4.72 20.56 -7.58
N VAL A 36 4.48 20.90 -8.86
CA VAL A 36 3.96 19.94 -9.86
C VAL A 36 4.89 18.73 -9.96
N LYS A 37 6.20 18.97 -10.02
CA LYS A 37 7.20 17.91 -10.10
C LYS A 37 7.29 17.07 -8.84
N ARG A 38 7.11 17.68 -7.66
CA ARG A 38 6.95 16.93 -6.41
C ARG A 38 5.75 15.98 -6.45
N LEU A 39 4.63 16.40 -7.05
CA LEU A 39 3.45 15.54 -7.22
C LEU A 39 3.69 14.40 -8.23
N GLU A 40 4.39 14.67 -9.34
CA GLU A 40 4.80 13.62 -10.29
C GLU A 40 5.70 12.56 -9.61
N LEU A 41 6.61 12.99 -8.73
CA LEU A 41 7.46 12.08 -7.96
C LEU A 41 6.66 11.26 -6.94
N ALA A 42 5.63 11.83 -6.32
CA ALA A 42 4.73 11.09 -5.44
C ALA A 42 3.97 9.99 -6.20
N ASP A 43 3.52 10.28 -7.43
CA ASP A 43 2.88 9.30 -8.29
C ASP A 43 3.84 8.17 -8.72
N LEU A 44 5.07 8.52 -9.13
CA LEU A 44 6.09 7.52 -9.45
C LEU A 44 6.43 6.64 -8.24
N GLY A 45 6.59 7.24 -7.06
CA GLY A 45 6.79 6.53 -5.80
C GLY A 45 5.64 5.57 -5.46
N THR A 46 4.42 5.94 -5.83
CA THR A 46 3.21 5.11 -5.65
C THR A 46 3.23 3.90 -6.57
N ARG A 47 3.57 4.10 -7.85
CA ARG A 47 3.71 2.98 -8.81
C ARG A 47 4.81 2.02 -8.37
N TYR A 48 5.97 2.54 -7.98
CA TYR A 48 7.06 1.73 -7.40
C TYR A 48 6.58 0.90 -6.21
N ARG A 49 5.90 1.53 -5.24
CA ARG A 49 5.37 0.84 -4.06
C ARG A 49 4.39 -0.27 -4.44
N ARG A 50 3.41 0.00 -5.30
CA ARG A 50 2.40 -0.97 -5.71
C ARG A 50 2.99 -2.17 -6.46
N LEU A 51 4.08 -1.97 -7.21
CA LEU A 51 4.73 -3.04 -7.97
C LEU A 51 5.74 -3.85 -7.14
N VAL A 52 6.54 -3.19 -6.31
CA VAL A 52 7.71 -3.82 -5.67
C VAL A 52 7.41 -4.28 -4.24
N GLU A 53 6.51 -3.59 -3.51
CA GLU A 53 6.22 -3.98 -2.12
C GLU A 53 5.61 -5.39 -2.03
N LEU A 54 4.82 -5.81 -3.04
CA LEU A 54 4.29 -7.18 -3.10
C LEU A 54 5.41 -8.23 -3.18
N LEU A 55 6.48 -7.93 -3.91
CA LEU A 55 7.62 -8.84 -4.10
C LEU A 55 8.46 -8.91 -2.83
N ASP A 56 8.66 -7.77 -2.16
CA ASP A 56 9.36 -7.72 -0.88
C ASP A 56 8.59 -8.43 0.23
N ILE A 57 7.26 -8.31 0.26
CA ILE A 57 6.40 -9.08 1.16
C ILE A 57 6.56 -10.57 0.87
N ALA A 58 6.45 -10.99 -0.39
CA ALA A 58 6.62 -12.40 -0.77
C ALA A 58 8.00 -12.93 -0.35
N ASN A 59 9.06 -12.13 -0.54
CA ASN A 59 10.41 -12.48 -0.11
C ASN A 59 10.54 -12.58 1.41
N TYR A 60 9.89 -11.68 2.15
CA TYR A 60 9.88 -11.67 3.61
C TYR A 60 9.31 -12.97 4.19
N TYR A 61 8.12 -13.37 3.73
CA TYR A 61 7.47 -14.60 4.21
C TYR A 61 8.10 -15.88 3.63
N ARG A 62 8.62 -15.84 2.38
CA ARG A 62 9.38 -16.97 1.80
C ARG A 62 10.59 -17.35 2.65
N HIS A 63 11.23 -16.37 3.28
CA HIS A 63 12.39 -16.58 4.15
C HIS A 63 12.05 -16.65 5.64
N LEU A 64 10.77 -16.88 5.97
CA LEU A 64 10.27 -17.04 7.35
C LEU A 64 10.68 -15.88 8.28
N LYS A 65 10.89 -14.67 7.73
CA LYS A 65 11.29 -13.51 8.55
C LYS A 65 10.22 -13.10 9.55
N ASN A 66 8.97 -13.48 9.30
CA ASN A 66 7.89 -13.32 10.25
C ASN A 66 8.10 -14.12 11.55
N GLU A 67 8.79 -15.25 11.50
CA GLU A 67 9.07 -16.08 12.68
C GLU A 67 10.22 -15.48 13.53
N ASP A 68 11.27 -14.98 12.86
CA ASP A 68 12.43 -14.38 13.55
C ASP A 68 12.17 -12.95 14.04
N THR A 69 11.56 -12.13 13.18
CA THR A 69 11.49 -10.66 13.32
C THR A 69 10.09 -10.17 13.70
N GLY A 70 9.07 -11.01 13.52
CA GLY A 70 7.65 -10.67 13.74
C GLY A 70 6.94 -10.21 12.46
N ALA A 71 5.66 -9.86 12.59
CA ALA A 71 4.79 -9.51 11.45
C ALA A 71 5.39 -8.42 10.56
N TYR A 72 5.22 -8.55 9.25
CA TYR A 72 5.79 -7.61 8.27
C TYR A 72 5.38 -6.16 8.58
N MET A 73 4.11 -5.92 8.92
CA MET A 73 3.60 -4.56 9.17
C MET A 73 4.23 -3.89 10.40
N ASP A 74 4.63 -4.68 11.38
CA ASP A 74 5.15 -4.19 12.66
C ASP A 74 6.67 -3.99 12.61
N ARG A 75 7.40 -4.97 12.05
CA ARG A 75 8.87 -5.02 12.12
C ARG A 75 9.55 -5.19 10.76
N GLY A 76 8.88 -5.75 9.76
CA GLY A 76 9.48 -6.07 8.46
C GLY A 76 9.42 -4.95 7.41
N ARG A 77 8.44 -4.04 7.49
CA ARG A 77 8.12 -3.11 6.40
C ARG A 77 9.20 -2.03 6.19
N PRO A 78 9.89 -2.02 5.02
CA PRO A 78 10.91 -1.03 4.69
C PRO A 78 10.41 0.42 4.76
N LYS A 79 11.33 1.35 5.12
CA LYS A 79 11.00 2.78 5.23
C LYS A 79 10.64 3.43 3.89
N CYS A 80 11.20 2.95 2.78
CA CYS A 80 10.91 3.51 1.45
C CYS A 80 9.42 3.43 1.11
N TYR A 81 8.74 2.31 1.40
CA TYR A 81 7.29 2.17 1.19
C TYR A 81 6.45 3.03 2.14
N LYS A 82 6.91 3.20 3.38
CA LYS A 82 6.26 4.11 4.35
C LYS A 82 6.33 5.57 3.86
N PHE A 83 7.44 5.98 3.26
CA PHE A 83 7.59 7.33 2.72
C PHE A 83 6.75 7.53 1.45
N THR A 84 6.81 6.61 0.49
CA THR A 84 6.03 6.75 -0.75
C THR A 84 4.52 6.68 -0.50
N GLN A 85 4.06 5.91 0.49
CA GLN A 85 2.67 5.95 0.96
C GLN A 85 2.31 7.35 1.50
N ARG A 86 3.12 7.92 2.39
CA ARG A 86 2.86 9.27 2.95
C ARG A 86 2.86 10.36 1.89
N TRP A 87 3.74 10.27 0.90
CA TRP A 87 3.79 11.22 -0.21
C TRP A 87 2.50 11.17 -1.04
N PHE A 88 2.02 9.97 -1.35
CA PHE A 88 0.75 9.77 -2.04
C PHE A 88 -0.44 10.32 -1.25
N GLU A 89 -0.55 9.94 0.02
CA GLU A 89 -1.63 10.37 0.91
C GLU A 89 -1.66 11.91 1.02
N ASN A 90 -0.49 12.55 1.18
CA ASN A 90 -0.39 14.01 1.20
C ASN A 90 -0.78 14.64 -0.15
N ALA A 91 -0.27 14.10 -1.26
CA ALA A 91 -0.55 14.59 -2.60
C ALA A 91 -2.05 14.52 -2.94
N LYS A 92 -2.74 13.47 -2.48
CA LYS A 92 -4.18 13.26 -2.68
C LYS A 92 -5.05 13.85 -1.57
N ARG A 93 -4.45 14.52 -0.56
CA ARG A 93 -5.13 15.03 0.64
C ARG A 93 -5.97 13.97 1.36
N MET A 94 -5.48 12.74 1.35
CA MET A 94 -6.11 11.62 2.04
C MET A 94 -5.74 11.63 3.53
N PRO A 95 -6.57 11.04 4.39
CA PRO A 95 -6.20 10.78 5.77
C PRO A 95 -4.89 9.98 5.84
N THR A 96 -4.04 10.28 6.82
CA THR A 96 -2.82 9.51 7.04
C THR A 96 -3.14 8.04 7.27
N LYS A 97 -2.33 7.11 6.75
CA LYS A 97 -2.52 5.67 6.91
C LYS A 97 -3.86 5.18 6.34
N SER A 98 -4.20 5.60 5.13
CA SER A 98 -5.41 5.18 4.41
C SER A 98 -5.11 4.37 3.13
N SER A 99 -3.90 4.47 2.56
CA SER A 99 -3.48 3.74 1.35
C SER A 99 -2.69 2.48 1.73
N TRP A 100 -3.40 1.36 1.94
CA TRP A 100 -2.82 0.09 2.38
C TRP A 100 -2.84 -1.03 1.32
N GLU A 101 -3.23 -0.72 0.08
CA GLU A 101 -3.39 -1.68 -1.01
C GLU A 101 -2.11 -2.49 -1.27
N SER A 102 -0.94 -1.84 -1.17
CA SER A 102 0.36 -2.49 -1.41
C SER A 102 0.77 -3.44 -0.28
N CYS A 103 0.09 -3.37 0.86
CA CYS A 103 0.29 -4.25 2.00
C CYS A 103 -0.73 -5.41 2.05
N PHE A 104 -1.59 -5.54 1.03
CA PHE A 104 -2.61 -6.59 0.92
C PHE A 104 -2.05 -7.98 1.28
N TRP A 105 -0.95 -8.39 0.64
CA TRP A 105 -0.37 -9.71 0.84
C TRP A 105 0.15 -9.93 2.27
N ALA A 106 0.71 -8.91 2.91
CA ALA A 106 1.15 -9.01 4.29
C ALA A 106 -0.06 -9.28 5.21
N LYS A 107 -1.21 -8.65 4.95
CA LYS A 107 -2.42 -8.90 5.72
C LYS A 107 -2.96 -10.31 5.50
N VAL A 108 -2.90 -10.81 4.26
CA VAL A 108 -3.31 -12.19 3.91
C VAL A 108 -2.46 -13.21 4.65
N GLU A 109 -1.13 -13.07 4.65
CA GLU A 109 -0.23 -14.02 5.33
C GLU A 109 -0.51 -14.07 6.85
N GLU A 110 -0.64 -12.91 7.50
CA GLU A 110 -0.94 -12.87 8.94
C GLU A 110 -2.32 -13.47 9.27
N LEU A 111 -3.34 -13.20 8.45
CA LEU A 111 -4.66 -13.80 8.66
C LEU A 111 -4.65 -15.31 8.38
N HIS A 112 -3.88 -15.76 7.40
CA HIS A 112 -3.72 -17.18 7.10
C HIS A 112 -3.08 -17.92 8.27
N ILE A 113 -2.03 -17.36 8.88
CA ILE A 113 -1.41 -17.90 10.10
C ILE A 113 -2.42 -17.93 11.25
N LYS A 114 -3.11 -16.81 11.51
CA LYS A 114 -4.08 -16.71 12.62
C LYS A 114 -5.25 -17.68 12.49
N THR A 115 -5.72 -17.92 11.26
CA THR A 115 -6.89 -18.78 11.00
C THR A 115 -6.54 -20.26 10.88
N SER A 116 -5.28 -20.60 10.59
CA SER A 116 -4.78 -21.98 10.58
C SER A 116 -4.71 -22.61 11.98
N ASN A 117 -4.60 -21.80 13.03
CA ASN A 117 -4.64 -22.28 14.41
C ASN A 117 -6.05 -22.75 14.79
N ALA A 118 -6.16 -23.82 15.58
CA ALA A 118 -7.45 -24.38 16.01
C ALA A 118 -8.34 -23.30 16.67
N GLY A 119 -9.54 -23.08 16.12
CA GLY A 119 -10.47 -22.05 16.60
C GLY A 119 -10.08 -20.61 16.26
N GLY A 120 -9.03 -20.37 15.46
CA GLY A 120 -8.52 -19.04 15.13
C GLY A 120 -9.58 -18.12 14.50
N PHE A 121 -10.36 -18.64 13.55
CA PHE A 121 -11.45 -17.87 12.93
C PHE A 121 -12.63 -17.59 13.87
N ALA A 122 -12.84 -18.41 14.91
CA ALA A 122 -13.91 -18.18 15.89
C ALA A 122 -13.62 -16.97 16.79
N GLN A 123 -12.36 -16.52 16.85
CA GLN A 123 -12.00 -15.32 17.57
C GLN A 123 -12.62 -14.09 16.89
N VAL A 124 -13.45 -13.35 17.64
CA VAL A 124 -14.17 -12.16 17.16
C VAL A 124 -13.25 -11.19 16.43
N LYS A 125 -12.07 -10.92 17.00
CA LYS A 125 -11.08 -10.00 16.42
C LYS A 125 -10.55 -10.48 15.05
N VAL A 126 -10.27 -11.78 14.89
CA VAL A 126 -9.78 -12.33 13.62
C VAL A 126 -10.86 -12.25 12.56
N LYS A 127 -12.10 -12.60 12.93
CA LYS A 127 -13.26 -12.49 12.03
C LYS A 127 -13.49 -11.05 11.54
N GLU A 128 -13.39 -10.06 12.43
CA GLU A 128 -13.48 -8.64 12.07
C GLU A 128 -12.35 -8.21 11.12
N GLU A 129 -11.11 -8.67 11.36
CA GLU A 129 -9.98 -8.37 10.48
C GLU A 129 -10.16 -8.99 9.08
N VAL A 130 -10.76 -10.19 8.99
CA VAL A 130 -11.12 -10.81 7.70
C VAL A 130 -12.18 -9.99 6.98
N LEU A 131 -13.27 -9.61 7.65
CA LEU A 131 -14.33 -8.80 7.05
C LEU A 131 -13.81 -7.47 6.52
N LYS A 132 -12.99 -6.77 7.31
CA LYS A 132 -12.33 -5.51 6.90
C LYS A 132 -11.45 -5.71 5.67
N LEU A 133 -10.70 -6.81 5.60
CA LEU A 133 -9.88 -7.11 4.42
C LEU A 133 -10.76 -7.35 3.19
N GLU A 134 -11.86 -8.07 3.31
CA GLU A 134 -12.78 -8.34 2.19
C GLU A 134 -13.41 -7.04 1.65
N GLU A 135 -13.85 -6.14 2.53
CA GLU A 135 -14.36 -4.81 2.16
C GLU A 135 -13.28 -3.99 1.42
N GLN A 136 -12.05 -3.99 1.94
CA GLN A 136 -10.93 -3.28 1.31
C GLN A 136 -10.58 -3.86 -0.07
N VAL A 137 -10.57 -5.19 -0.22
CA VAL A 137 -10.33 -5.85 -1.51
C VAL A 137 -11.35 -5.40 -2.55
N GLN A 138 -12.64 -5.32 -2.17
CA GLN A 138 -13.67 -4.86 -3.10
C GLN A 138 -13.43 -3.41 -3.57
N ILE A 139 -13.02 -2.53 -2.66
CA ILE A 139 -12.69 -1.13 -2.97
C ILE A 139 -11.45 -1.07 -3.88
N TRP A 140 -10.37 -1.74 -3.50
CA TRP A 140 -9.12 -1.71 -4.27
C TRP A 140 -9.25 -2.30 -5.67
N ILE A 141 -10.08 -3.32 -5.86
CA ILE A 141 -10.39 -3.87 -7.19
C ILE A 141 -11.18 -2.86 -8.03
N LYS A 142 -12.19 -2.21 -7.44
CA LYS A 142 -13.01 -1.19 -8.12
C LYS A 142 -12.16 0.00 -8.56
N ASP A 143 -11.26 0.43 -7.69
CA ASP A 143 -10.37 1.58 -7.91
C ASP A 143 -9.13 1.22 -8.74
N ARG A 144 -9.02 -0.03 -9.21
CA ARG A 144 -7.89 -0.59 -10.00
C ARG A 144 -6.54 -0.49 -9.29
N GLU A 145 -6.56 -0.55 -7.97
CA GLU A 145 -5.38 -0.52 -7.10
C GLU A 145 -4.87 -1.92 -6.79
N LEU A 146 -5.75 -2.92 -6.85
CA LEU A 146 -5.43 -4.35 -6.75
C LEU A 146 -5.84 -5.04 -8.06
N GLY A 147 -5.01 -5.97 -8.53
CA GLY A 147 -5.31 -6.76 -9.71
C GLY A 147 -6.31 -7.88 -9.41
N LYS A 148 -7.12 -8.28 -10.39
CA LYS A 148 -8.05 -9.43 -10.27
C LYS A 148 -7.33 -10.78 -10.19
N ASP A 149 -6.03 -10.81 -10.48
CA ASP A 149 -5.18 -12.01 -10.39
C ASP A 149 -5.13 -12.59 -8.97
N VAL A 150 -5.40 -11.78 -7.94
CA VAL A 150 -5.55 -12.26 -6.56
C VAL A 150 -6.64 -13.33 -6.42
N PHE A 151 -7.64 -13.35 -7.30
CA PHE A 151 -8.71 -14.35 -7.33
C PHE A 151 -8.39 -15.59 -8.17
N SER A 152 -7.18 -15.70 -8.74
CA SER A 152 -6.74 -16.92 -9.41
C SER A 152 -6.82 -18.11 -8.46
N GLY A 153 -7.37 -19.24 -8.92
CA GLY A 153 -7.62 -20.40 -8.07
C GLY A 153 -6.38 -20.98 -7.37
N LYS A 154 -5.18 -20.69 -7.89
CA LYS A 154 -3.89 -21.10 -7.30
C LYS A 154 -3.24 -20.04 -6.40
N SER A 155 -3.81 -18.85 -6.29
CA SER A 155 -3.26 -17.75 -5.47
C SER A 155 -3.27 -18.11 -3.99
N THR A 156 -2.34 -17.56 -3.22
CA THR A 156 -2.30 -17.73 -1.75
C THR A 156 -3.59 -17.22 -1.12
N PHE A 157 -4.13 -16.11 -1.63
CA PHE A 157 -5.39 -15.54 -1.13
C PHE A 157 -6.56 -16.49 -1.31
N MET A 158 -6.73 -17.10 -2.50
CA MET A 158 -7.83 -18.03 -2.74
C MET A 158 -7.64 -19.36 -2.01
N LYS A 159 -6.40 -19.87 -1.94
CA LYS A 159 -6.08 -21.06 -1.15
C LYS A 159 -6.48 -20.88 0.30
N TRP A 160 -6.09 -19.77 0.91
CA TRP A 160 -6.48 -19.40 2.27
C TRP A 160 -7.99 -19.16 2.41
N TRP A 161 -8.56 -18.27 1.60
CA TRP A 161 -9.98 -17.90 1.71
C TRP A 161 -10.90 -19.12 1.61
N ASN A 162 -10.53 -20.11 0.80
CA ASN A 162 -11.30 -21.34 0.65
C ASN A 162 -11.30 -22.22 1.92
N THR A 163 -10.36 -22.06 2.85
CA THR A 163 -10.36 -22.78 4.14
C THR A 163 -11.33 -22.16 5.16
N LEU A 164 -11.79 -20.92 4.94
CA LEU A 164 -12.72 -20.25 5.85
C LEU A 164 -14.10 -20.96 5.89
N PRO A 165 -14.90 -20.78 6.97
CA PRO A 165 -16.20 -21.42 7.12
C PRO A 165 -17.17 -21.11 5.97
N LYS A 166 -17.99 -22.10 5.59
CA LYS A 166 -18.95 -21.96 4.47
C LYS A 166 -19.96 -20.83 4.72
N GLU A 167 -20.37 -20.65 5.97
CA GLU A 167 -21.34 -19.63 6.41
C GLU A 167 -20.77 -18.21 6.28
N HIS A 168 -19.47 -18.04 6.51
CA HIS A 168 -18.78 -16.77 6.27
C HIS A 168 -18.71 -16.49 4.76
N LYS A 169 -18.20 -17.47 4.02
CA LYS A 169 -17.99 -17.40 2.57
C LYS A 169 -19.28 -17.11 1.79
N SER A 170 -20.42 -17.59 2.26
CA SER A 170 -21.72 -17.36 1.62
C SER A 170 -22.24 -15.93 1.79
N LYS A 171 -21.84 -15.24 2.87
CA LYS A 171 -22.21 -13.85 3.21
C LYS A 171 -21.14 -12.82 2.86
N SER A 172 -19.96 -13.27 2.45
CA SER A 172 -18.81 -12.43 2.10
C SER A 172 -19.10 -11.49 0.92
N CYS A 173 -18.67 -10.23 1.02
CA CYS A 173 -18.85 -9.21 -0.01
C CYS A 173 -18.04 -9.48 -1.29
N ILE A 174 -16.95 -10.24 -1.19
CA ILE A 174 -16.11 -10.58 -2.34
C ILE A 174 -16.58 -11.83 -3.10
N LYS A 175 -17.67 -12.49 -2.65
CA LYS A 175 -18.24 -13.68 -3.29
C LYS A 175 -18.60 -13.46 -4.77
N ASN A 176 -19.10 -12.28 -5.10
CA ASN A 176 -19.54 -11.95 -6.48
C ASN A 176 -18.40 -11.33 -7.30
N VAL A 177 -17.47 -10.64 -6.64
CA VAL A 177 -16.32 -9.96 -7.27
C VAL A 177 -15.37 -10.96 -7.94
N LYS A 178 -15.21 -12.15 -7.35
CA LYS A 178 -14.36 -13.23 -7.90
C LYS A 178 -14.89 -13.86 -9.21
N ASN A 179 -16.19 -13.68 -9.52
CA ASN A 179 -16.84 -14.32 -10.67
C ASN A 179 -17.05 -13.34 -11.85
N SER A 180 -16.67 -12.07 -11.70
CA SER A 180 -16.80 -10.99 -12.68
C SER A 180 -15.47 -10.59 -13.29
#